data_AF-A0A3L9DWC4-F1
#
_entry.id   AF-A0A3L9DWC4-F1
#
_cell.length_a   1.000
_cell.length_b   1.000
_cell.length_c   1.000
_cell.angle_alpha   90.00
_cell.angle_beta   90.00
_cell.angle_gamma   90.00
#
_symmetry.space_group_name_H-M   'P 1'
#
loop_
_entity.id
_entity.type
_entity.pdbx_description
1 polymer ?
#
loop_
_entity_poly.entity_id
_entity_poly.type
_entity_poly.pdbx_seq_one_letter_code
_entity_poly.pdbx_strand_id
1 'polypeptide(L)'
;MAKVIAGFRDKETQVIYVIGDEYEGDRETELVEKGFLEGEKVVSKYAGLSADELKELLTERGIEFKETSKPATFIKLLEKADAAADAE
;
A
#
# COMPACT_ATOMS: atom_id res chain seq x y z
N MET A 1 -6.60 -12.37 8.91
CA MET A 1 -6.30 -13.63 8.20
C MET A 1 -5.91 -13.27 6.78
N ALA A 2 -4.62 -13.24 6.54
CA ALA A 2 -4.05 -12.95 5.23
C ALA A 2 -3.41 -14.21 4.66
N LYS A 3 -3.59 -14.44 3.36
CA LYS A 3 -3.04 -15.63 2.70
C LYS A 3 -1.55 -15.44 2.44
N VAL A 4 -0.75 -16.44 2.69
CA VAL A 4 0.69 -16.38 2.42
C VAL A 4 0.90 -16.60 0.93
N ILE A 5 1.46 -15.60 0.24
CA ILE A 5 1.77 -15.67 -1.20
C ILE A 5 3.27 -15.85 -1.48
N ALA A 6 4.12 -15.57 -0.50
CA ALA A 6 5.53 -15.90 -0.55
C ALA A 6 5.95 -16.48 0.80
N GLY A 7 6.63 -17.62 0.78
CA GLY A 7 7.07 -18.29 2.00
C GLY A 7 8.05 -17.44 2.79
N PHE A 8 7.81 -17.31 4.09
CA PHE A 8 8.69 -16.56 5.00
C PHE A 8 8.78 -17.25 6.35
N ARG A 9 9.84 -16.92 7.08
CA ARG A 9 9.99 -17.32 8.48
C ARG A 9 9.65 -16.13 9.37
N ASP A 10 8.60 -16.29 10.15
CA ASP A 10 8.22 -15.32 11.16
C ASP A 10 9.32 -15.25 12.23
N LYS A 11 9.74 -14.03 12.60
CA LYS A 11 10.86 -13.85 13.53
C LYS A 11 10.43 -13.92 15.00
N GLU A 12 9.16 -13.72 15.30
CA GLU A 12 8.63 -13.69 16.66
C GLU A 12 8.19 -15.08 17.09
N THR A 13 7.44 -15.77 16.22
CA THR A 13 6.98 -17.14 16.49
C THR A 13 7.96 -18.20 16.03
N GLN A 14 8.95 -17.82 15.20
CA GLN A 14 9.87 -18.74 14.51
C GLN A 14 9.19 -19.73 13.56
N VAL A 15 7.89 -19.57 13.31
CA VAL A 15 7.09 -20.40 12.41
C VAL A 15 7.48 -20.10 10.96
N ILE A 16 7.59 -21.15 10.15
CA ILE A 16 7.80 -21.04 8.71
C ILE A 16 6.43 -21.16 8.06
N TYR A 17 6.00 -20.08 7.41
CA TYR A 17 4.79 -20.03 6.62
C TYR A 17 5.14 -20.29 5.16
N VAL A 18 4.44 -21.23 4.52
CA VAL A 18 4.61 -21.54 3.09
C VAL A 18 3.49 -20.92 2.27
N ILE A 19 3.69 -20.85 0.96
CA ILE A 19 2.69 -20.30 0.03
C ILE A 19 1.41 -21.12 0.14
N GLY A 20 0.28 -20.45 0.39
CA GLY A 20 -1.03 -21.05 0.61
C GLY A 20 -1.43 -21.21 2.08
N ASP A 21 -0.51 -20.99 3.03
CA ASP A 21 -0.86 -20.93 4.45
C ASP A 21 -1.66 -19.67 4.80
N GLU A 22 -2.36 -19.71 5.93
CA GLU A 22 -3.04 -18.56 6.51
C GLU A 22 -2.19 -17.96 7.63
N TYR A 23 -1.96 -16.66 7.58
CA TYR A 23 -1.24 -15.92 8.61
C TYR A 23 -2.21 -15.14 9.49
N GLU A 24 -2.03 -15.30 10.81
CA GLU A 24 -2.84 -14.69 11.87
C GLU A 24 -2.01 -13.83 12.84
N GLY A 25 -0.76 -13.52 12.50
CA GLY A 25 0.10 -12.70 13.36
C GLY A 25 -0.13 -11.19 13.21
N ASP A 26 0.26 -10.41 14.20
CA ASP A 26 0.11 -8.95 14.19
C ASP A 26 0.94 -8.23 13.11
N ARG A 27 1.85 -8.94 12.43
CA ARG A 27 2.69 -8.38 11.36
C ARG A 27 2.04 -8.41 9.97
N GLU A 28 0.74 -8.69 9.88
CA GLU A 28 0.01 -8.75 8.61
C GLU A 28 0.35 -7.54 7.72
N THR A 29 0.25 -6.31 8.24
CA THR A 29 0.55 -5.08 7.48
C THR A 29 1.98 -5.04 6.93
N GLU A 30 2.99 -5.35 7.75
CA GLU A 30 4.40 -5.32 7.33
C GLU A 30 4.69 -6.39 6.27
N LEU A 31 4.09 -7.57 6.42
CA LEU A 31 4.28 -8.69 5.52
C LEU A 31 3.50 -8.53 4.22
N VAL A 32 2.33 -7.90 4.25
CA VAL A 32 1.59 -7.47 3.05
C VAL A 32 2.40 -6.42 2.26
N GLU A 33 2.96 -5.43 2.95
CA GLU A 33 3.77 -4.37 2.32
C GLU A 33 5.05 -4.94 1.67
N LYS A 34 5.64 -5.97 2.30
CA LYS A 34 6.78 -6.72 1.75
C LYS A 34 6.41 -7.76 0.70
N GLY A 35 5.12 -8.00 0.44
CA GLY A 35 4.63 -8.96 -0.55
C GLY A 35 4.70 -10.42 -0.11
N PHE A 36 4.79 -10.70 1.19
CA PHE A 36 4.73 -12.04 1.75
C PHE A 36 3.30 -12.54 1.96
N LEU A 37 2.36 -11.63 2.22
CA LEU A 37 0.95 -11.94 2.42
C LEU A 37 0.06 -11.23 1.38
N GLU A 38 -0.92 -11.97 0.89
CA GLU A 38 -2.17 -11.52 0.27
C GLU A 38 -3.09 -11.08 1.41
N GLY A 39 -2.75 -9.92 1.97
CA GLY A 39 -3.76 -9.08 2.57
C GLY A 39 -4.37 -8.23 1.48
N GLU A 40 -5.54 -7.66 1.77
CA GLU A 40 -6.08 -6.54 1.02
C GLU A 40 -5.00 -5.48 1.03
N LYS A 41 -4.22 -5.51 -0.04
CA LYS A 41 -3.10 -4.63 -0.25
C LYS A 41 -3.81 -3.30 -0.22
N VAL A 42 -3.56 -2.49 0.80
CA VAL A 42 -3.73 -1.05 0.68
C VAL A 42 -2.62 -0.62 -0.29
N VAL A 43 -2.59 -1.19 -1.50
CA VAL A 43 -2.27 -0.44 -2.69
C VAL A 43 -3.32 0.64 -2.59
N SER A 44 -2.87 1.78 -2.09
CA SER A 44 -3.50 3.06 -2.34
C SER A 44 -4.19 2.95 -3.69
N LYS A 45 -5.44 3.39 -3.82
CA LYS A 45 -6.19 3.42 -5.09
C LYS A 45 -5.34 3.85 -6.30
N TYR A 46 -4.30 4.63 -6.02
CA TYR A 46 -3.36 5.24 -6.94
C TYR A 46 -2.04 4.46 -7.16
N ALA A 47 -1.77 3.38 -6.42
CA ALA A 47 -0.51 2.61 -6.46
C ALA A 47 -0.34 1.68 -7.67
N GLY A 48 -1.24 1.77 -8.66
CA GLY A 48 -1.10 1.19 -9.99
C GLY A 48 -1.08 2.23 -11.12
N LEU A 49 -1.20 3.53 -10.80
CA LEU A 49 -1.26 4.61 -11.78
C LEU A 49 0.13 5.08 -12.19
N SER A 50 0.24 5.52 -13.44
CA SER A 50 1.46 6.12 -13.97
C SER A 50 1.73 7.48 -13.31
N ALA A 51 2.97 7.94 -13.33
CA ALA A 51 3.33 9.24 -12.77
C ALA A 51 2.49 10.38 -13.38
N ASP A 52 2.20 10.35 -14.68
CA ASP A 52 1.34 11.31 -15.37
C ASP A 52 -0.11 11.29 -14.85
N GLU A 53 -0.71 10.12 -14.66
CA GLU A 53 -2.08 9.99 -14.13
C GLU A 53 -2.17 10.51 -12.68
N LEU A 54 -1.13 10.26 -11.88
CA LEU A 54 -1.03 10.80 -10.52
C LEU A 54 -0.98 12.34 -10.51
N LYS A 55 -0.21 12.93 -11.44
CA LYS A 55 -0.13 14.40 -11.60
C LYS A 55 -1.44 15.01 -12.06
N GLU A 56 -2.13 14.35 -13.00
CA GLU A 56 -3.43 14.79 -13.49
C GLU A 56 -4.47 14.84 -12.36
N LEU A 57 -4.57 13.78 -11.57
CA LEU A 57 -5.45 13.72 -10.40
C LEU A 57 -5.10 14.75 -9.33
N LEU A 58 -3.81 14.99 -9.09
CA LEU A 58 -3.38 16.03 -8.16
C LEU A 58 -3.78 17.43 -8.65
N THR A 59 -3.63 17.68 -9.96
CA THR A 59 -3.99 18.95 -10.60
C THR A 59 -5.51 19.16 -10.58
N GLU A 60 -6.28 18.12 -10.89
CA GLU A 60 -7.75 18.14 -10.85
C GLU A 60 -8.27 18.48 -9.44
N ARG A 61 -7.60 17.94 -8.40
CA ARG A 61 -7.92 18.23 -7.00
C ARG A 61 -7.31 19.54 -6.48
N GLY A 62 -6.56 20.27 -7.31
CA GLY A 62 -5.93 21.53 -6.91
C GLY A 62 -4.80 21.37 -5.87
N ILE A 63 -4.18 20.19 -5.80
CA ILE A 63 -3.10 19.89 -4.86
C ILE A 63 -1.77 20.31 -5.51
N GLU A 64 -1.04 21.23 -4.87
CA GLU A 64 0.30 21.58 -5.34
C GLU A 64 1.29 20.43 -5.14
N PHE A 65 1.96 20.04 -6.22
CA PHE A 65 3.01 19.02 -6.19
C PHE A 65 4.23 19.47 -6.97
N LYS A 66 5.42 18.98 -6.58
CA LYS A 66 6.63 19.19 -7.38
C LYS A 66 6.70 18.12 -8.45
N GLU A 67 6.74 18.52 -9.72
CA GLU A 67 6.83 17.59 -10.86
C GLU A 67 8.04 16.66 -10.85
N THR A 68 9.10 17.05 -10.14
CA THR A 68 10.31 16.25 -9.93
C THR A 68 10.19 15.25 -8.77
N SER A 69 9.03 15.19 -8.11
CA SER A 69 8.80 14.25 -7.01
C SER A 69 8.61 12.83 -7.52
N LYS A 70 8.79 11.88 -6.60
CA LYS A 70 8.55 10.47 -6.87
C LYS A 70 7.04 10.17 -6.92
N PRO A 71 6.61 9.18 -7.70
CA PRO A 71 5.21 8.75 -7.76
C PRO A 71 4.64 8.37 -6.38
N ALA A 72 5.46 7.78 -5.50
CA ALA A 72 5.09 7.50 -4.12
C ALA A 72 4.70 8.77 -3.32
N THR A 73 5.30 9.93 -3.63
CA THR A 73 4.92 11.21 -3.01
C THR A 73 3.56 11.68 -3.51
N PHE A 74 3.29 11.52 -4.81
CA PHE A 74 2.00 11.87 -5.40
C PHE A 74 0.86 11.03 -4.83
N ILE A 75 1.08 9.72 -4.70
CA ILE A 75 0.11 8.80 -4.07
C ILE A 75 -0.22 9.25 -2.64
N LYS A 76 0.79 9.58 -1.83
CA LYS A 76 0.58 10.07 -0.45
C LYS A 76 -0.21 11.38 -0.40
N LEU A 77 0.04 12.30 -1.35
CA LEU A 77 -0.71 13.56 -1.44
C LEU A 77 -2.17 13.31 -1.81
N LEU A 78 -2.42 12.40 -2.77
CA LEU A 78 -3.76 12.01 -3.18
C LEU A 78 -4.53 11.32 -2.05
N GLU A 79 -3.91 10.37 -1.34
CA GLU A 79 -4.51 9.70 -0.18
C GLU A 79 -4.83 10.69 0.94
N LYS A 80 -3.91 11.62 1.22
CA LYS A 80 -4.14 12.66 2.23
C LYS A 80 -5.31 13.57 1.86
N ALA A 81 -5.45 13.90 0.58
CA ALA A 81 -6.58 14.71 0.10
C ALA A 81 -7.90 13.93 0.12
N ASP A 82 -7.89 12.64 -0.22
CA ASP A 82 -9.07 11.76 -0.15
C ASP A 82 -9.53 11.59 1.32
N ALA A 83 -8.61 11.34 2.24
CA ALA A 83 -8.88 11.24 3.67
C ALA A 83 -9.41 12.56 4.27
N ALA A 84 -9.05 13.71 3.69
CA ALA A 84 -9.59 15.01 4.09
C ALA A 84 -11.00 15.28 3.53
N ALA A 85 -11.35 14.68 2.39
CA ALA A 85 -12.65 14.85 1.76
C ALA A 85 -13.76 14.00 2.40
N ASP A 86 -13.41 12.88 3.05
CA ASP A 86 -14.36 12.00 3.76
C ASP A 86 -14.64 12.47 5.21
N ALA A 87 -13.90 13.48 5.69
CA ALA A 87 -13.98 13.99 7.05
C ALA A 87 -14.91 15.22 7.22
N GLU A 88 -15.59 15.65 6.14
CA GLU A 88 -16.47 16.83 6.13
C GLU A 88 -17.95 16.49 5.91
#